data_AF-A0A9P0M7P7-F1
#
_entry.id   AF-A0A9P0M7P7-F1
#
_cell.length_a   1.000
_cell.length_b   1.000
_cell.length_c   1.000
_cell.angle_alpha   90.00
_cell.angle_beta   90.00
_cell.angle_gamma   90.00
#
_symmetry.space_group_name_H-M   'P 1'
#
loop_
_entity.id
_entity.type
_entity.pdbx_description
1 polymer ?
#
loop_
_entity_poly.entity_id
_entity_poly.type
_entity_poly.pdbx_seq_one_letter_code
_entity_poly.pdbx_strand_id
1 'polypeptide(L)'
;MGQSITTVQLMKKVNNMKARLKKKTDVRKTGNKPVKLLPWEKTLYDAMDGDSNPSVAKIAGARSYGTSSPNTSSSNLDQSEKRATTATPLPMPPRRQRAATAPPGETQETGKLSNVELQRLVLLEQLQTARVQRGYYERKLQREAVQMVHENGNTYANL
;
A
#
# COMPACT_ATOMS: atom_id res chain seq x y z
N MET A 1 -26.31 3.93 38.64
CA MET A 1 -27.03 4.21 37.38
C MET A 1 -26.34 3.49 36.24
N GLY A 2 -26.91 2.38 35.74
CA GLY A 2 -26.43 1.71 34.53
C GLY A 2 -27.08 2.35 33.31
N GLN A 3 -26.28 2.87 32.37
CA GLN A 3 -26.81 3.34 31.09
C GLN A 3 -26.98 2.15 30.14
N SER A 4 -28.17 2.01 29.56
CA SER A 4 -28.40 1.06 28.48
C SER A 4 -27.60 1.47 27.25
N ILE A 5 -26.57 0.71 26.92
CA ILE A 5 -25.76 0.94 25.72
C ILE A 5 -26.34 0.16 24.55
N THR A 6 -26.48 0.80 23.39
CA THR A 6 -26.88 0.08 22.17
C THR A 6 -25.69 -0.71 21.62
N THR A 7 -25.97 -1.76 20.85
CA THR A 7 -24.92 -2.59 20.21
C THR A 7 -23.96 -1.76 19.36
N VAL A 8 -24.48 -0.78 18.62
CA VAL A 8 -23.68 0.15 17.81
C VAL A 8 -22.73 0.99 18.67
N GLN A 9 -23.21 1.50 19.80
CA GLN A 9 -22.39 2.28 20.73
C GLN A 9 -21.31 1.42 21.38
N LEU A 10 -21.64 0.17 21.73
CA LEU A 10 -20.69 -0.80 22.26
C LEU A 10 -19.57 -1.08 21.24
N MET A 11 -19.93 -1.39 20.00
CA MET A 11 -18.97 -1.65 18.93
C MET A 11 -18.07 -0.45 18.64
N LYS A 12 -18.63 0.76 18.66
CA LYS A 12 -17.84 2.00 18.52
C LYS A 12 -16.84 2.15 19.67
N LYS A 13 -17.23 1.86 20.91
CA LYS A 13 -16.31 1.88 22.06
C LYS A 13 -15.21 0.82 21.91
N VAL A 14 -15.56 -0.41 21.53
CA VAL A 14 -14.59 -1.48 21.26
C VAL A 14 -13.59 -1.05 20.20
N ASN A 15 -14.04 -0.52 19.07
CA ASN A 15 -13.16 -0.06 18.00
C ASN A 15 -12.22 1.08 18.46
N ASN A 16 -12.74 2.02 19.25
CA ASN A 16 -11.93 3.07 19.84
C ASN A 16 -10.86 2.51 20.81
N MET A 17 -11.20 1.51 21.62
CA MET A 17 -10.25 0.82 22.49
C MET A 17 -9.16 0.14 21.66
N LYS A 18 -9.53 -0.60 20.60
CA LYS A 18 -8.59 -1.25 19.67
C LYS A 18 -7.63 -0.24 19.02
N ALA A 19 -8.14 0.89 18.55
CA ALA A 19 -7.33 1.93 17.91
C ALA A 19 -6.31 2.55 18.89
N ARG A 20 -6.72 2.82 20.14
CA ARG A 20 -5.83 3.32 21.19
C ARG A 20 -4.74 2.32 21.54
N LEU A 21 -5.10 1.05 21.65
CA LEU A 21 -4.16 -0.04 21.95
C LEU A 21 -3.12 -0.19 20.84
N LYS A 22 -3.57 -0.28 19.57
CA LYS A 22 -2.68 -0.34 18.39
C LYS A 22 -1.69 0.83 18.33
N LYS A 23 -2.12 2.04 18.68
CA LYS A 23 -1.24 3.21 18.70
C LYS A 23 -0.17 3.13 19.80
N LYS A 24 -0.49 2.52 20.94
CA LYS A 24 0.46 2.32 22.05
C LYS A 24 1.47 1.20 21.76
N THR A 25 1.06 0.17 21.05
CA THR A 25 1.90 -0.99 20.73
C THR A 25 2.64 -0.85 19.39
N ASP A 26 2.47 0.27 18.69
CA ASP A 26 3.14 0.57 17.42
C ASP A 26 4.66 0.72 17.61
N VAL A 27 5.40 -0.34 17.29
CA VAL A 27 6.87 -0.44 17.39
C VAL A 27 7.57 0.71 16.66
N ARG A 28 7.01 1.22 15.55
CA ARG A 28 7.61 2.32 14.77
C ARG A 28 7.53 3.65 15.50
N LYS A 29 6.62 3.80 16.46
CA LYS A 29 6.42 5.03 17.25
C LYS A 29 7.04 4.96 18.62
N THR A 30 7.06 3.80 19.26
CA THR A 30 7.52 3.69 20.65
C THR A 30 9.05 3.74 20.74
N GLY A 31 9.77 3.38 19.67
CA GLY A 31 11.21 3.09 19.76
C GLY A 31 11.46 1.96 20.76
N ASN A 32 12.71 1.65 21.09
CA ASN A 32 13.08 0.58 22.04
C ASN A 32 12.63 0.84 23.51
N LYS A 33 11.58 1.62 23.75
CA LYS A 33 11.00 1.83 25.07
C LYS A 33 10.00 0.72 25.39
N PRO A 34 10.06 0.13 26.59
CA PRO A 34 9.10 -0.90 26.99
C PRO A 34 7.68 -0.30 27.09
N VAL A 35 6.73 -0.90 26.37
CA VAL A 35 5.32 -0.50 26.40
C VAL A 35 4.68 -1.02 27.70
N LYS A 36 4.12 -0.12 28.51
CA LYS A 36 3.36 -0.47 29.72
C LYS A 36 1.86 -0.50 29.39
N LEU A 37 1.28 -1.69 29.31
CA LEU A 37 -0.16 -1.91 29.11
C LEU A 37 -0.89 -2.12 30.44
N LEU A 38 -2.12 -1.59 30.54
CA LEU A 38 -3.03 -1.87 31.65
C LEU A 38 -3.55 -3.33 31.61
N PRO A 39 -4.07 -3.89 32.72
CA PRO A 39 -4.56 -5.27 32.75
C PRO A 39 -5.59 -5.59 31.65
N TRP A 40 -6.59 -4.73 31.47
CA TRP A 40 -7.59 -4.91 30.41
C TRP A 40 -7.01 -4.73 28.99
N GLU A 41 -5.98 -3.89 28.84
CA GLU A 41 -5.29 -3.69 27.56
C GLU A 41 -4.51 -4.94 27.17
N LYS A 42 -3.90 -5.64 28.15
CA LYS A 42 -3.23 -6.93 27.92
C LYS A 42 -4.22 -7.99 27.48
N THR A 43 -5.33 -8.18 28.21
CA THR A 43 -6.37 -9.14 27.84
C THR A 43 -6.92 -8.87 26.44
N LEU A 44 -7.13 -7.60 26.09
CA LEU A 44 -7.59 -7.23 24.75
C LEU A 44 -6.51 -7.42 23.68
N TYR A 45 -5.23 -7.19 24.01
CA TYR A 45 -4.10 -7.39 23.13
C TYR A 45 -3.92 -8.87 22.79
N ASP A 46 -4.00 -9.73 23.80
CA ASP A 46 -3.91 -11.18 23.67
C ASP A 46 -5.08 -11.72 22.84
N ALA A 47 -6.32 -11.27 23.13
CA ALA A 47 -7.50 -11.65 22.35
C ALA A 47 -7.49 -11.17 20.89
N MET A 48 -6.60 -10.24 20.54
CA MET A 48 -6.44 -9.70 19.19
C MET A 48 -5.24 -10.29 18.44
N ASP A 49 -4.55 -11.28 19.02
CA ASP A 49 -3.29 -11.81 18.48
C ASP A 49 -2.27 -10.69 18.20
N GLY A 50 -2.11 -9.76 19.15
CA GLY A 50 -1.33 -8.53 18.94
C GLY A 50 0.12 -8.74 18.48
N ASP A 51 0.74 -9.86 18.86
CA ASP A 51 2.09 -10.26 18.41
C ASP A 51 2.10 -10.99 17.06
N SER A 52 0.94 -11.52 16.65
CA SER A 52 0.74 -12.15 15.36
C SER A 52 0.31 -11.10 14.34
N ASN A 53 1.25 -10.24 13.94
CA ASN A 53 1.13 -9.60 12.64
C ASN A 53 1.18 -10.73 11.60
N PRO A 54 0.13 -10.99 10.79
CA PRO A 54 0.25 -11.84 9.63
C PRO A 54 1.16 -11.12 8.64
N SER A 55 2.47 -11.21 8.88
CA SER A 55 3.46 -10.92 7.87
C SER A 55 3.09 -11.80 6.69
N VAL A 56 3.14 -11.23 5.49
CA VAL A 56 2.92 -11.97 4.24
C VAL A 56 3.75 -13.27 4.25
N ALA A 57 4.91 -13.30 4.91
CA ALA A 57 5.73 -14.49 5.11
C ALA A 57 5.06 -15.68 5.86
N LYS A 58 4.04 -15.44 6.69
CA LYS A 58 3.35 -16.48 7.49
C LYS A 58 2.10 -17.05 6.79
N ILE A 59 1.69 -16.47 5.66
CA ILE A 59 0.59 -17.00 4.86
C ILE A 59 1.14 -18.14 4.00
N ALA A 60 0.64 -19.36 4.20
CA ALA A 60 0.99 -20.50 3.35
C ALA A 60 0.69 -20.14 1.87
N GLY A 61 1.73 -20.13 1.03
CA GLY A 61 1.63 -19.77 -0.39
C GLY A 61 2.06 -18.33 -0.73
N ALA A 62 2.48 -17.53 0.23
CA ALA A 62 3.00 -16.20 -0.06
C ALA A 62 4.32 -16.24 -0.83
N ARG A 63 4.32 -15.63 -2.01
CA ARG A 63 5.52 -15.44 -2.84
C ARG A 63 6.00 -13.99 -2.72
N SER A 64 7.21 -13.81 -2.21
CA SER A 64 7.92 -12.53 -2.28
C SER A 64 8.56 -12.41 -3.66
N TYR A 65 8.22 -11.36 -4.40
CA TYR A 65 8.88 -11.02 -5.65
C TYR A 65 9.75 -9.79 -5.41
N GLY A 66 11.06 -9.99 -5.40
CA GLY A 66 12.09 -8.96 -5.31
C GLY A 66 13.33 -9.43 -6.05
N THR A 67 13.97 -8.54 -6.81
CA THR A 67 15.14 -8.87 -7.61
C THR A 67 16.34 -9.13 -6.71
N SER A 68 16.87 -10.35 -6.78
CA SER A 68 18.15 -10.71 -6.18
C SER A 68 19.28 -9.94 -6.88
N SER A 69 19.83 -8.94 -6.22
CA SER A 69 21.18 -8.45 -6.53
C SER A 69 22.16 -9.15 -5.58
N PRO A 70 23.12 -9.94 -6.07
CA PRO A 70 24.12 -10.57 -5.24
C PRO A 70 25.30 -9.60 -5.07
N ASN A 71 25.53 -9.12 -3.84
CA ASN A 71 26.86 -9.09 -3.23
C ASN A 71 26.84 -8.58 -1.77
N THR A 72 26.94 -9.56 -0.86
CA THR A 72 28.01 -9.72 0.14
C THR A 72 28.48 -8.52 0.97
N SER A 73 28.23 -8.67 2.28
CA SER A 73 28.99 -8.22 3.46
C SER A 73 29.09 -6.73 3.83
N SER A 74 28.49 -6.44 4.99
CA SER A 74 29.12 -5.81 6.15
C SER A 74 30.12 -4.69 5.92
N SER A 75 29.71 -3.46 6.18
CA SER A 75 30.59 -2.47 6.81
C SER A 75 29.76 -1.37 7.49
N ASN A 76 29.93 -1.32 8.81
CA ASN A 76 29.76 -0.10 9.61
C ASN A 76 30.62 1.04 9.03
N LEU A 77 30.15 2.27 9.24
CA LEU A 77 30.84 3.50 9.68
C LEU A 77 30.18 4.70 8.97
N ASP A 78 29.53 5.64 9.65
CA ASP A 78 29.95 6.52 10.76
C ASP A 78 30.53 7.86 10.24
N GLN A 79 30.41 8.86 11.12
CA GLN A 79 30.86 10.25 11.09
C GLN A 79 29.81 11.28 10.63
N SER A 80 29.59 12.38 11.35
CA SER A 80 30.48 13.04 12.29
C SER A 80 29.72 13.89 13.32
N GLU A 81 30.34 13.97 14.49
CA GLU A 81 29.97 14.70 15.70
C GLU A 81 29.81 16.21 15.47
N LYS A 82 29.05 16.87 16.36
CA LYS A 82 29.55 18.04 17.11
C LYS A 82 28.68 18.32 18.34
N ARG A 83 29.40 18.63 19.42
CA ARG A 83 29.02 18.64 20.84
C ARG A 83 28.53 20.04 21.29
N ALA A 84 27.59 20.01 22.24
CA ALA A 84 27.15 20.98 23.28
C ALA A 84 27.45 22.49 23.16
N THR A 85 26.43 23.34 23.38
CA THR A 85 26.27 24.19 24.60
C THR A 85 25.00 25.07 24.56
N THR A 86 24.45 25.30 25.77
CA THR A 86 23.74 26.51 26.27
C THR A 86 22.35 26.91 25.74
N ALA A 87 21.50 27.29 26.71
CA ALA A 87 20.10 27.65 26.60
C ALA A 87 19.88 29.12 26.20
N THR A 88 19.00 29.35 25.20
CA THR A 88 18.19 30.58 25.03
C THR A 88 17.00 30.25 24.11
N PRO A 89 15.75 30.65 24.43
CA PRO A 89 14.62 30.43 23.54
C PRO A 89 14.63 31.49 22.42
N LEU A 90 15.00 31.09 21.22
CA LEU A 90 14.86 31.92 20.02
C LEU A 90 13.43 31.80 19.43
N PRO A 91 12.91 32.89 18.82
CA PRO A 91 11.55 32.94 18.30
C PRO A 91 11.36 31.93 17.15
N MET A 92 10.16 31.36 17.07
CA MET A 92 9.78 30.38 16.05
C MET A 92 10.13 30.87 14.64
N PRO A 93 10.74 30.02 13.79
CA PRO A 93 10.92 30.37 12.39
C PRO A 93 9.56 30.46 11.70
N PRO A 94 9.38 31.36 10.71
CA PRO A 94 8.16 31.41 9.92
C PRO A 94 7.90 30.04 9.32
N ARG A 95 6.67 29.56 9.49
CA ARG A 95 6.15 28.30 8.96
C ARG A 95 6.45 28.25 7.46
N ARG A 96 7.53 27.56 7.07
CA ARG A 96 7.83 27.26 5.67
C ARG A 96 6.64 26.50 5.13
N GLN A 97 5.82 27.20 4.34
CA GLN A 97 4.93 26.55 3.40
C GLN A 97 5.86 25.70 2.52
N ARG A 98 5.81 24.38 2.70
CA ARG A 98 6.49 23.49 1.77
C ARG A 98 5.86 23.78 0.42
N ALA A 99 6.62 24.40 -0.47
CA ALA A 99 6.25 24.47 -1.87
C ALA A 99 5.99 23.03 -2.29
N ALA A 100 4.73 22.74 -2.68
CA ALA A 100 4.33 21.45 -3.17
C ALA A 100 5.14 21.20 -4.45
N THR A 101 6.25 20.49 -4.32
CA THR A 101 6.97 19.99 -5.47
C THR A 101 6.04 18.95 -6.09
N ALA A 102 5.60 19.20 -7.32
CA ALA A 102 4.71 18.29 -8.03
C ALA A 102 5.31 16.87 -7.99
N PRO A 103 4.50 15.84 -7.69
CA PRO A 103 4.99 14.48 -7.62
C PRO A 103 5.60 14.08 -8.97
N PRO A 104 6.69 13.30 -8.95
CA PRO A 104 7.43 12.94 -10.17
C PRO A 104 6.52 12.18 -11.14
N GLY A 105 6.35 12.71 -12.34
CA GLY A 105 5.55 12.11 -13.42
C GLY A 105 4.23 12.82 -13.76
N GLU A 106 3.87 13.90 -13.08
CA GLU A 106 2.72 14.71 -13.50
C GLU A 106 3.02 15.50 -14.78
N THR A 107 2.15 15.38 -15.78
CA THR A 107 2.13 16.28 -16.93
C THR A 107 1.45 17.61 -16.54
N GLN A 108 1.70 18.67 -17.31
CA GLN A 108 1.08 19.99 -17.06
C GLN A 108 -0.46 19.94 -17.07
N GLU A 109 -1.04 18.93 -17.73
CA GLU A 109 -2.47 18.70 -17.79
C GLU A 109 -3.01 18.03 -16.52
N THR A 110 -2.28 17.05 -15.96
CA THR A 110 -2.72 16.33 -14.75
C THR A 110 -2.48 17.11 -13.47
N GLY A 111 -1.49 18.02 -13.45
CA GLY A 111 -1.18 18.81 -12.25
C GLY A 111 -2.26 19.82 -11.84
N LYS A 112 -3.21 20.14 -12.72
CA LYS A 112 -4.33 21.06 -12.45
C LYS A 112 -5.61 20.34 -12.01
N LEU A 113 -5.64 19.02 -12.12
CA LEU A 113 -6.84 18.22 -11.90
C LEU A 113 -7.00 17.87 -10.42
N SER A 114 -8.26 17.88 -9.97
CA SER A 114 -8.61 17.32 -8.68
C SER A 114 -8.39 15.81 -8.65
N ASN A 115 -8.25 15.24 -7.45
CA ASN A 115 -8.04 13.80 -7.29
C ASN A 115 -9.17 12.96 -7.93
N VAL A 116 -10.41 13.46 -7.92
CA VAL A 116 -11.57 12.80 -8.53
C VAL A 116 -11.46 12.81 -10.06
N GLU A 117 -11.03 13.92 -10.65
CA GLU A 117 -10.83 14.02 -12.10
C GLU A 117 -9.69 13.12 -12.58
N LEU A 118 -8.60 13.04 -11.82
CA LEU A 118 -7.49 12.12 -12.09
C LEU A 118 -7.97 10.67 -12.05
N GLN A 119 -8.74 10.28 -11.03
CA GLN A 119 -9.32 8.93 -10.95
C GLN A 119 -10.22 8.64 -12.17
N ARG A 120 -11.08 9.60 -12.57
CA ARG A 120 -11.94 9.46 -13.74
C ARG A 120 -11.14 9.29 -15.03
N LEU A 121 -10.07 10.06 -15.20
CA LEU A 121 -9.20 10.00 -16.37
C LEU A 121 -8.51 8.63 -16.47
N VAL A 122 -7.95 8.14 -15.37
CA VAL A 122 -7.32 6.81 -15.30
C VAL A 122 -8.31 5.71 -15.69
N LEU A 123 -9.55 5.76 -15.20
CA LEU A 123 -10.58 4.78 -15.55
C LEU A 123 -10.92 4.80 -17.06
N LEU A 124 -11.00 5.99 -17.66
CA LEU A 124 -11.27 6.12 -19.10
C LEU A 124 -10.14 5.53 -19.95
N GLU A 125 -8.90 5.80 -19.58
CA GLU A 125 -7.72 5.27 -20.27
C GLU A 125 -7.63 3.74 -20.15
N GLN A 126 -7.91 3.20 -18.96
CA GLN A 126 -8.02 1.75 -18.74
C GLN A 126 -9.12 1.11 -19.59
N LEU A 127 -10.26 1.78 -19.75
CA LEU A 127 -11.36 1.29 -20.57
C LEU A 127 -11.00 1.32 -22.06
N GLN A 128 -10.33 2.37 -22.51
CA GLN A 128 -9.86 2.49 -23.89
C GLN A 128 -8.83 1.41 -24.24
N THR A 129 -7.85 1.18 -23.37
CA THR A 129 -6.86 0.11 -23.55
C THR A 129 -7.52 -1.28 -23.56
N ALA A 130 -8.49 -1.53 -22.68
CA ALA A 130 -9.26 -2.78 -22.68
C ALA A 130 -10.02 -3.00 -24.00
N ARG A 131 -10.63 -1.96 -24.58
CA ARG A 131 -11.32 -2.05 -25.88
C ARG A 131 -10.35 -2.40 -27.01
N VAL A 132 -9.18 -1.77 -27.06
CA VAL A 132 -8.16 -2.05 -28.07
C VAL A 132 -7.64 -3.49 -27.96
N GLN A 133 -7.36 -3.95 -26.73
CA GLN A 133 -6.93 -5.33 -26.48
C GLN A 133 -7.99 -6.33 -26.94
N ARG A 134 -9.27 -6.10 -26.63
CA ARG A 134 -10.37 -6.96 -27.07
C ARG A 134 -10.40 -7.10 -28.60
N GLY A 135 -10.36 -5.98 -29.31
CA GLY A 135 -10.36 -5.99 -30.78
C GLY A 135 -9.10 -6.63 -31.38
N TYR A 136 -7.95 -6.54 -30.71
CA TYR A 136 -6.75 -7.27 -31.12
C TYR A 136 -6.95 -8.79 -31.02
N TYR A 137 -7.46 -9.28 -29.89
CA TYR A 137 -7.69 -10.71 -29.70
C TYR A 137 -8.80 -11.27 -30.60
N GLU A 138 -9.87 -10.52 -30.85
CA GLU A 138 -10.92 -10.93 -31.79
C GLU A 138 -10.36 -11.11 -33.20
N ARG A 139 -9.52 -10.18 -33.68
CA ARG A 139 -8.86 -10.30 -34.99
C ARG A 139 -7.85 -11.44 -35.05
N LYS A 140 -7.12 -11.67 -33.96
CA LYS A 140 -6.18 -12.80 -33.87
C LYS A 140 -6.92 -14.14 -33.98
N LEU A 141 -8.02 -14.29 -33.25
CA LEU A 141 -8.86 -15.49 -33.28
C LEU A 141 -9.47 -15.72 -34.67
N GLN A 142 -9.93 -14.66 -35.36
CA GLN A 142 -10.44 -14.75 -36.72
C GLN A 142 -9.37 -15.20 -37.73
N ARG A 143 -8.14 -14.69 -37.61
CA ARG A 143 -7.02 -15.12 -38.48
C ARG A 143 -6.68 -16.59 -38.27
N GLU A 144 -6.61 -17.03 -37.02
CA GLU A 144 -6.36 -18.44 -36.69
C GLU A 144 -7.49 -19.34 -37.22
N ALA A 145 -8.76 -18.91 -37.09
CA ALA A 145 -9.90 -19.65 -37.65
C ALA A 145 -9.84 -19.76 -39.18
N VAL A 146 -9.52 -18.68 -39.89
CA VAL A 146 -9.37 -18.69 -41.36
C VAL A 146 -8.22 -19.60 -41.79
N GLN A 147 -7.10 -19.57 -41.06
CA GLN A 147 -5.96 -20.44 -41.34
C GLN A 147 -6.32 -21.93 -41.19
N MET A 148 -7.04 -22.29 -40.12
CA MET A 148 -7.52 -23.68 -39.94
C MET A 148 -8.51 -24.12 -41.02
N VAL A 149 -9.36 -23.23 -41.53
CA VAL A 149 -10.27 -23.56 -42.65
C VAL A 149 -9.49 -23.78 -43.94
N HIS A 150 -8.45 -22.98 -44.21
CA HIS A 150 -7.63 -23.12 -45.41
C HIS A 150 -6.78 -24.41 -45.39
N GLU A 151 -6.23 -24.77 -44.22
CA GLU A 151 -5.46 -26.01 -44.04
C GLU A 151 -6.33 -27.26 -44.24
N ASN A 152 -7.57 -27.25 -43.76
CA ASN A 152 -8.52 -28.35 -43.95
C ASN A 152 -9.08 -28.42 -45.39
N GLY A 153 -9.26 -27.28 -46.07
CA GLY A 153 -9.76 -27.24 -47.45
C GLY A 153 -8.77 -27.84 -48.47
N ASN A 154 -7.47 -27.68 -48.25
CA ASN A 154 -6.43 -28.24 -49.12
C ASN A 154 -6.26 -29.76 -48.97
N THR A 155 -6.70 -30.35 -47.85
CA THR A 155 -6.61 -31.80 -47.63
C THR A 155 -7.66 -32.57 -48.43
N TYR A 156 -8.80 -31.95 -48.77
CA TYR A 156 -9.86 -32.57 -49.58
C TYR A 156 -9.76 -32.30 -51.09
N ALA A 157 -8.82 -31.46 -51.53
CA ALA A 157 -8.60 -31.15 -52.95
C ALA A 157 -7.49 -32.00 -53.62
N ASN A 158 -6.77 -32.83 -52.84
CA ASN A 158 -5.70 -33.73 -53.31
C ASN A 158 -6.05 -35.23 -53.22
N LEU A 159 -7.35 -35.56 -53.12
CA LEU A 159 -7.90 -36.91 -53.24
C LEU A 159 -8.82 -36.97 -54.48
#